data_AF-A0AA96MT85-F1
#
_entry.id   AF-A0AA96MT85-F1
#
_cell.length_a   1.000
_cell.length_b   1.000
_cell.length_c   1.000
_cell.angle_alpha   90.00
_cell.angle_beta   90.00
_cell.angle_gamma   90.00
#
_symmetry.space_group_name_H-M   'P 1'
#
loop_
_entity.id
_entity.type
_entity.pdbx_description
1 polymer ?
#
loop_
_entity_poly.entity_id
_entity_poly.type
_entity_poly.pdbx_seq_one_letter_code
_entity_poly.pdbx_strand_id
1 'polypeptide(L)'
;MGKASRDKGQRAEREFAKLIGGHRVPLSGAQEGYANDVIGLGLAWEVKRRKSGFKQLYDWIEDEREKPDAVALRTDGKQWIVCMTLDKFKELMK
;
A
#
# COMPACT_ATOMS: atom_id res chain seq x y z
N MET A 1 -15.71 12.59 -8.87
CA MET A 1 -15.51 11.41 -8.02
C MET A 1 -16.64 11.36 -6.99
N GLY A 2 -17.41 10.28 -6.88
CA GLY A 2 -18.57 10.22 -5.98
C GLY A 2 -18.20 10.08 -4.49
N LYS A 3 -19.10 10.50 -3.59
CA LYS A 3 -18.94 10.41 -2.12
C LYS A 3 -18.49 9.02 -1.66
N ALA A 4 -19.12 7.97 -2.17
CA ALA A 4 -18.80 6.59 -1.79
C ALA A 4 -17.35 6.18 -2.14
N SER A 5 -16.80 6.66 -3.26
CA SER A 5 -15.42 6.38 -3.66
C SER A 5 -14.42 7.09 -2.75
N ARG A 6 -14.71 8.36 -2.44
CA ARG A 6 -13.91 9.16 -1.50
C ARG A 6 -13.91 8.50 -0.11
N ASP A 7 -15.08 8.15 0.41
CA ASP A 7 -15.20 7.54 1.74
C ASP A 7 -14.50 6.17 1.79
N LYS A 8 -14.51 5.40 0.68
CA LYS A 8 -13.76 4.14 0.55
C LYS A 8 -12.24 4.37 0.65
N GLY A 9 -11.72 5.37 -0.06
CA GLY A 9 -10.32 5.77 0.04
C GLY A 9 -9.96 6.16 1.46
N GLN A 10 -10.77 7.04 2.05
CA GLN A 10 -10.51 7.53 3.41
C GLN A 10 -10.50 6.42 4.47
N ARG A 11 -11.39 5.43 4.35
CA ARG A 11 -11.39 4.25 5.23
C ARG A 11 -10.12 3.43 5.07
N ALA A 12 -9.66 3.19 3.84
CA ALA A 12 -8.45 2.42 3.57
C ALA A 12 -7.20 3.11 4.15
N GLU A 13 -7.08 4.42 3.98
CA GLU A 13 -5.97 5.20 4.53
C GLU A 13 -5.95 5.17 6.07
N ARG A 14 -7.12 5.27 6.73
CA ARG A 14 -7.22 5.17 8.20
C ARG A 14 -6.87 3.78 8.71
N GLU A 15 -7.37 2.76 8.03
CA GLU A 15 -7.09 1.35 8.31
C GLU A 15 -5.58 1.08 8.23
N PHE A 16 -4.95 1.47 7.12
CA PHE A 16 -3.51 1.29 6.93
C PHE A 16 -2.68 2.08 7.95
N ALA A 17 -3.00 3.36 8.20
CA ALA A 17 -2.34 4.18 9.21
C ALA A 17 -2.38 3.52 10.60
N LYS A 18 -3.54 2.99 11.01
CA LYS A 18 -3.68 2.27 12.27
C LYS A 18 -2.80 1.02 12.30
N LEU A 19 -2.80 0.23 11.22
CA LEU A 19 -2.02 -1.00 11.16
C LEU A 19 -0.52 -0.74 11.32
N ILE A 20 0.02 0.35 10.76
CA ILE A 20 1.45 0.66 10.83
C ILE A 20 1.84 1.56 12.01
N GLY A 21 0.90 1.91 12.89
CA GLY A 21 1.13 2.87 13.97
C GLY A 21 1.46 4.29 13.48
N GLY A 22 1.02 4.62 12.26
CA GLY A 22 1.24 5.91 11.62
C GLY A 22 0.03 6.85 11.73
N HIS A 23 0.06 7.92 10.95
CA HIS A 23 -1.05 8.86 10.83
C HIS A 23 -1.32 9.22 9.38
N ARG A 24 -2.58 9.56 9.11
CA ARG A 24 -3.00 10.08 7.81
C ARG A 24 -2.53 11.52 7.64
N VAL A 25 -2.15 11.87 6.42
CA VAL A 25 -1.94 13.26 6.02
C VAL A 25 -3.30 13.93 5.79
N PRO A 26 -3.61 15.05 6.45
CA PRO A 26 -4.82 15.81 6.18
C PRO A 26 -4.71 16.46 4.80
N LEU A 27 -5.82 16.51 4.05
CA LEU A 27 -5.86 17.15 2.72
C LEU A 27 -4.80 16.63 1.72
N SER A 28 -4.35 15.37 1.87
CA SER A 28 -3.43 14.69 0.94
C SER A 28 -3.81 14.95 -0.52
N GLY A 29 -2.87 15.51 -1.29
CA GLY A 29 -3.01 15.81 -2.72
C GLY A 29 -4.01 16.91 -3.08
N ALA A 30 -4.70 17.49 -2.09
CA ALA A 30 -5.68 18.56 -2.28
C ALA A 30 -5.11 19.96 -1.93
N GLN A 31 -3.99 20.01 -1.21
CA GLN A 31 -3.31 21.25 -0.83
C GLN A 31 -1.79 21.10 -1.02
N GLU A 32 -1.14 22.16 -1.47
CA GLU A 32 0.33 22.23 -1.58
C GLU A 32 0.98 22.00 -0.20
N GLY A 33 2.05 21.21 -0.16
CA GLY A 33 2.73 20.79 1.07
C GLY A 33 2.12 19.56 1.77
N TYR A 34 0.95 19.07 1.35
CA TYR A 34 0.30 17.88 1.89
C TYR A 34 0.37 16.71 0.89
N ALA A 35 1.56 16.15 0.69
CA ALA A 35 1.80 15.02 -0.21
C ALA A 35 1.73 13.67 0.54
N ASN A 36 1.36 12.61 -0.19
CA ASN A 36 1.16 11.24 0.31
C ASN A 36 -0.03 11.09 1.27
N ASP A 37 -0.51 9.87 1.42
CA ASP A 37 -1.72 9.59 2.19
C ASP A 37 -1.46 9.31 3.67
N VAL A 38 -0.36 8.62 3.98
CA VAL A 38 -0.02 8.17 5.33
C VAL A 38 1.47 8.35 5.59
N ILE A 39 1.82 8.80 6.80
CA ILE A 39 3.19 8.81 7.31
C ILE A 39 3.31 7.80 8.46
N GLY A 40 4.30 6.92 8.39
CA GLY A 40 4.54 5.90 9.42
C GLY A 40 5.73 5.02 9.08
N LEU A 41 6.33 4.38 10.09
CA LEU A 41 7.52 3.53 9.94
C LEU A 41 8.69 4.24 9.22
N GLY A 42 8.85 5.55 9.44
CA GLY A 42 9.89 6.36 8.80
C GLY A 42 9.68 6.65 7.31
N LEU A 43 8.54 6.26 6.74
CA LEU A 43 8.23 6.38 5.32
C LEU A 43 6.96 7.19 5.06
N ALA A 44 6.86 7.74 3.84
CA ALA A 44 5.65 8.32 3.30
C ALA A 44 4.99 7.34 2.33
N TRP A 45 3.68 7.14 2.49
CA TRP A 45 2.93 6.08 1.85
C TRP A 45 1.78 6.63 1.00
N GLU A 46 1.67 6.11 -0.21
CA GLU A 46 0.47 6.25 -1.04
C GLU A 46 -0.40 5.00 -0.89
N VAL A 47 -1.68 5.15 -0.56
CA VAL A 47 -2.58 4.02 -0.27
C VAL A 47 -3.52 3.77 -1.44
N LYS A 48 -3.44 2.56 -2.02
CA LYS A 48 -4.32 2.14 -3.11
C LYS A 48 -5.22 0.98 -2.70
N ARG A 49 -6.54 1.22 -2.70
CA ARG A 49 -7.57 0.17 -2.58
C ARG A 49 -8.35 0.06 -3.88
N ARG A 50 -8.39 -1.14 -4.49
CA ARG A 50 -9.09 -1.43 -5.76
C ARG A 50 -9.91 -2.72 -5.62
N LYS A 51 -10.91 -2.92 -6.49
CA LYS A 51 -11.71 -4.16 -6.49
C LYS A 51 -10.94 -5.32 -7.13
N SER A 52 -10.20 -5.07 -8.22
CA SER A 52 -9.52 -6.12 -8.99
C SER A 52 -8.14 -5.74 -9.53
N GLY A 53 -7.76 -4.46 -9.50
CA GLY A 53 -6.53 -3.98 -10.15
C GLY A 53 -5.20 -4.54 -9.60
N PHE A 54 -5.25 -5.29 -8.51
CA PHE A 54 -4.08 -5.93 -7.89
C PHE A 54 -4.22 -7.45 -7.80
N LYS A 55 -5.24 -8.06 -8.41
CA LYS A 55 -5.54 -9.48 -8.25
C LYS A 55 -4.33 -10.37 -8.56
N GLN A 56 -3.63 -10.11 -9.66
CA GLN A 56 -2.46 -10.89 -10.05
C GLN A 56 -1.33 -10.86 -9.01
N LEU A 57 -1.14 -9.74 -8.29
CA LEU A 57 -0.15 -9.67 -7.21
C LEU A 57 -0.52 -10.59 -6.05
N TYR A 58 -1.81 -10.65 -5.70
CA TYR A 58 -2.31 -11.58 -4.69
C TYR A 58 -2.20 -13.02 -5.17
N ASP A 59 -2.59 -13.32 -6.42
CA ASP A 59 -2.47 -14.67 -7.00
C ASP A 59 -1.02 -15.19 -6.92
N TRP A 60 0.00 -14.32 -7.08
CA TRP A 60 1.42 -14.69 -6.95
C TRP A 60 1.89 -14.79 -5.49
N ILE A 61 1.48 -13.87 -4.61
CA ILE A 61 1.89 -13.87 -3.19
C ILE A 61 1.25 -15.03 -2.42
N GLU A 62 -0.01 -15.36 -2.74
CA GLU A 62 -0.81 -16.37 -2.06
C GLU A 62 -0.74 -17.75 -2.74
N ASP A 63 0.24 -17.97 -3.63
CA ASP A 63 0.43 -19.26 -4.28
C ASP A 63 0.71 -20.35 -3.22
N GLU A 64 -0.24 -21.28 -3.03
CA GLU A 64 -0.14 -22.33 -2.01
C GLU A 64 0.91 -23.39 -2.30
N ARG A 65 1.36 -23.50 -3.56
CA ARG A 65 2.37 -24.47 -3.97
C ARG A 65 3.77 -23.92 -3.69
N GLU A 66 4.03 -22.68 -4.10
CA GLU A 66 5.34 -22.05 -3.98
C GLU A 66 5.54 -21.34 -2.63
N LYS A 67 4.45 -20.86 -2.01
CA LYS A 67 4.41 -20.16 -0.72
C LYS A 67 5.47 -19.05 -0.56
N PRO A 68 5.57 -18.10 -1.50
CA PRO A 68 6.60 -17.07 -1.45
C PRO A 68 6.34 -16.05 -0.33
N ASP A 69 7.40 -15.58 0.35
CA ASP A 69 7.29 -14.46 1.29
C ASP A 69 7.09 -13.11 0.57
N ALA A 70 7.59 -12.97 -0.65
CA ALA A 70 7.54 -11.75 -1.47
C ALA A 70 7.65 -12.06 -2.97
N VAL A 71 7.14 -11.15 -3.80
CA VAL A 71 7.25 -11.19 -5.25
C VAL A 71 8.09 -10.02 -5.74
N ALA A 72 9.14 -10.32 -6.52
CA ALA A 72 9.97 -9.32 -7.18
C ALA A 72 9.47 -9.07 -8.61
N LEU A 73 9.32 -7.81 -9.00
CA LEU A 73 8.72 -7.37 -10.25
C LEU A 73 9.63 -6.37 -10.94
N ARG A 74 9.69 -6.41 -12.27
CA ARG A 74 10.43 -5.44 -13.07
C ARG A 74 9.83 -5.36 -14.47
N THR A 75 9.80 -4.14 -15.00
CA THR A 75 9.63 -3.89 -16.43
C THR A 75 11.00 -3.56 -17.03
N ASP A 76 11.22 -3.88 -18.31
CA ASP A 76 12.49 -3.63 -18.98
C ASP A 76 12.98 -2.18 -18.83
N GLY A 77 14.26 -2.03 -18.49
CA GLY A 77 14.89 -0.72 -18.24
C GLY A 77 14.45 -0.02 -16.96
N LYS A 78 13.67 -0.67 -16.07
CA LYS A 78 13.28 -0.12 -14.76
C LYS A 78 13.95 -0.87 -13.61
N GLN A 79 13.96 -0.23 -12.44
CA GLN A 79 14.41 -0.85 -11.19
C GLN A 79 13.45 -1.94 -10.74
N TRP A 80 13.97 -2.90 -9.97
CA TRP A 80 13.17 -3.93 -9.33
C TRP A 80 12.24 -3.32 -8.28
N ILE A 81 11.02 -3.87 -8.19
CA ILE A 81 10.03 -3.58 -7.16
C ILE A 81 9.80 -4.87 -6.38
N VAL A 82 9.72 -4.77 -5.07
CA VAL A 82 9.37 -5.91 -4.21
C VAL A 82 7.98 -5.68 -3.63
N CYS A 83 7.09 -6.66 -3.79
CA CYS A 83 5.75 -6.66 -3.23
C CYS A 83 5.64 -7.81 -2.22
N MET A 84 5.12 -7.53 -1.03
CA MET A 84 4.93 -8.50 0.04
C MET A 84 3.72 -8.11 0.88
N THR A 85 3.24 -9.02 1.73
CA THR A 85 2.18 -8.69 2.69
C THR A 85 2.66 -7.67 3.71
N LEU A 86 1.73 -6.93 4.31
CA LEU A 86 2.07 -5.95 5.35
C LEU A 86 2.74 -6.61 6.56
N ASP A 87 2.32 -7.80 6.94
CA ASP A 87 2.88 -8.50 8.09
C ASP A 87 4.33 -8.91 7.82
N LYS A 88 4.63 -9.45 6.63
CA LYS A 88 6.00 -9.75 6.21
C LYS A 88 6.87 -8.49 6.19
N PHE A 89 6.34 -7.37 5.68
CA PHE A 89 7.05 -6.10 5.71
C PHE A 89 7.38 -5.65 7.13
N LYS A 90 6.43 -5.76 8.07
CA LYS A 90 6.66 -5.41 9.48
C LYS A 90 7.73 -6.27 10.15
N GLU A 91 7.82 -7.56 9.82
CA GLU A 91 8.88 -8.44 10.33
C GLU A 91 10.29 -7.92 9.99
N LEU A 92 10.42 -7.19 8.87
CA LEU A 92 11.69 -6.62 8.40
C LEU A 92 12.01 -5.26 9.02
N MET A 93 11.01 -4.48 9.44
CA MET A 93 11.16 -3.11 9.94
C MET A 93 11.58 -3.04 11.43
N LYS A 94 12.48 -3.93 11.86
CA LYS A 94 12.98 -3.99 13.25
C LYS A 94 13.70 -2.72 13.69
#